data_AF-A0A944UP37-F1
#
_entry.id   AF-A0A944UP37-F1
#
_cell.length_a   1.000
_cell.length_b   1.000
_cell.length_c   1.000
_cell.angle_alpha   90.00
_cell.angle_beta   90.00
_cell.angle_gamma   90.00
#
_symmetry.space_group_name_H-M   'P 1'
#
loop_
_entity.id
_entity.type
_entity.pdbx_description
1 polymer ?
#
loop_
_entity_poly.entity_id
_entity_poly.type
_entity_poly.pdbx_seq_one_letter_code
_entity_poly.pdbx_strand_id
1 'polypeptide(L)'
;MFTRMDQSTKQEWEHISEQHMPHIFDMPNRIMGMLKQLQTLTLGFSTDQLHHALQTATMARRAGAEDEMILISLIHDIGKVISVPNHGQIAAEMIKPYVSEDAYHVIRTHQDFQGEHYYQYMGKPQDLRKQFVNESWYAKAVEFTDEWDQAAFDPKYKVDSLESFEPLVNKFFAAPNFI
;
A
#
# COMPACT_ATOMS: atom_id res chain seq x y z
N MET A 1 1.88 -36.83 -0.89
CA MET A 1 1.12 -35.57 -0.80
C MET A 1 -0.28 -35.93 -0.35
N PHE A 2 -0.71 -35.40 0.80
CA PHE A 2 -2.05 -35.62 1.33
C PHE A 2 -3.12 -34.94 0.48
N THR A 3 -4.35 -35.44 0.53
CA THR A 3 -5.53 -34.81 -0.09
C THR A 3 -6.44 -34.14 0.94
N ARG A 4 -6.21 -34.38 2.25
CA ARG A 4 -6.83 -33.67 3.38
C ARG A 4 -5.77 -33.35 4.44
N MET A 5 -5.81 -32.13 4.98
CA MET A 5 -4.82 -31.68 5.97
C MET A 5 -4.82 -32.52 7.25
N ASP A 6 -5.96 -33.07 7.67
CA ASP A 6 -6.08 -33.92 8.87
C ASP A 6 -5.43 -35.31 8.70
N GLN A 7 -5.00 -35.65 7.49
CA GLN A 7 -4.30 -36.90 7.15
C GLN A 7 -2.82 -36.66 6.76
N SER A 8 -2.34 -35.45 6.98
CA SER A 8 -0.97 -35.05 6.64
C SER A 8 0.08 -35.64 7.57
N THR A 9 1.29 -35.76 7.06
CA THR A 9 2.48 -36.16 7.83
C THR A 9 3.44 -34.99 8.04
N LYS A 10 4.32 -35.09 9.04
CA LYS A 10 5.36 -34.07 9.29
C LYS A 10 6.26 -33.87 8.06
N GLN A 11 6.66 -34.96 7.40
CA GLN A 11 7.52 -34.93 6.22
C GLN A 11 6.86 -34.19 5.04
N GLU A 12 5.54 -34.33 4.88
CA GLU A 12 4.79 -33.56 3.87
C GLU A 12 4.75 -32.07 4.22
N TRP A 13 4.64 -31.70 5.49
CA TRP A 13 4.71 -30.30 5.92
C TRP A 13 6.11 -29.70 5.79
N GLU A 14 7.17 -30.48 6.05
CA GLU A 14 8.55 -30.05 5.80
C GLU A 14 8.75 -29.74 4.31
N HIS A 15 8.30 -30.64 3.43
CA HIS A 15 8.30 -30.40 1.98
C HIS A 15 7.46 -29.16 1.58
N ILE A 16 6.24 -29.01 2.11
CA ILE A 16 5.40 -27.83 1.87
C ILE A 16 6.13 -26.55 2.26
N SER A 17 6.74 -26.52 3.45
CA SER A 17 7.47 -25.35 3.96
C SER A 17 8.61 -24.95 3.01
N GLU A 18 9.40 -25.93 2.56
CA GLU A 18 10.46 -25.70 1.57
C GLU A 18 9.91 -25.11 0.26
N GLN A 19 8.74 -25.55 -0.21
CA GLN A 19 8.11 -24.99 -1.40
C GLN A 19 7.51 -23.59 -1.17
N HIS A 20 7.11 -23.24 0.06
CA HIS A 20 6.57 -21.90 0.37
C HIS A 20 7.66 -20.83 0.42
N MET A 21 8.86 -21.17 0.90
CA MET A 21 9.94 -20.20 1.13
C MET A 21 10.28 -19.34 -0.10
N PRO A 22 10.46 -19.90 -1.32
CA PRO A 22 10.68 -19.08 -2.51
C PRO A 22 9.56 -18.05 -2.77
N HIS A 23 8.31 -18.40 -2.49
CA HIS A 23 7.17 -17.51 -2.69
C HIS A 23 7.07 -16.41 -1.63
N ILE A 24 7.48 -16.70 -0.39
CA ILE A 24 7.55 -15.72 0.70
C ILE A 24 8.61 -14.65 0.36
N PHE A 25 9.79 -15.06 -0.11
CA PHE A 25 10.87 -14.14 -0.44
C PHE A 25 10.72 -13.42 -1.79
N ASP A 26 9.80 -13.86 -2.64
CA ASP A 26 9.46 -13.24 -3.92
C ASP A 26 8.50 -12.03 -3.77
N MET A 27 8.12 -11.68 -2.54
CA MET A 27 7.23 -10.55 -2.26
C MET A 27 7.68 -9.20 -2.86
N PRO A 28 8.97 -8.81 -2.84
CA PRO A 28 9.39 -7.57 -3.52
C PRO A 28 9.02 -7.56 -5.01
N ASN A 29 9.24 -8.67 -5.73
CA ASN A 29 8.89 -8.79 -7.14
C ASN A 29 7.38 -8.71 -7.36
N ARG A 30 6.57 -9.29 -6.46
CA ARG A 30 5.10 -9.21 -6.51
C ARG A 30 4.62 -7.77 -6.35
N ILE A 31 5.18 -7.03 -5.38
CA ILE A 31 4.86 -5.62 -5.15
C ILE A 31 5.23 -4.78 -6.37
N MET A 32 6.44 -4.93 -6.90
CA MET A 32 6.87 -4.22 -8.13
C MET A 32 5.98 -4.55 -9.33
N GLY A 33 5.59 -5.82 -9.48
CA GLY A 33 4.69 -6.27 -10.53
C GLY A 33 3.29 -5.67 -10.42
N MET A 34 2.73 -5.57 -9.21
CA MET A 34 1.42 -4.95 -8.98
C MET A 34 1.47 -3.43 -9.18
N LEU A 35 2.51 -2.74 -8.70
CA LEU A 35 2.72 -1.32 -9.01
C LEU A 35 2.72 -1.07 -10.51
N LYS A 36 3.43 -1.89 -11.29
CA LYS A 36 3.44 -1.77 -12.76
C LYS A 36 2.05 -1.97 -13.38
N GLN A 37 1.22 -2.86 -12.83
CA GLN A 37 -0.15 -3.06 -13.33
C GLN A 37 -1.05 -1.82 -13.17
N LEU A 38 -0.79 -0.98 -12.15
CA LEU A 38 -1.51 0.28 -11.96
C LEU A 38 -1.41 1.24 -13.15
N GLN A 39 -0.37 1.12 -13.98
CA GLN A 39 -0.21 1.93 -15.20
C GLN A 39 -1.38 1.76 -16.19
N THR A 40 -2.07 0.62 -16.12
CA THR A 40 -3.22 0.33 -17.00
C THR A 40 -4.54 0.88 -16.49
N LEU A 41 -4.56 1.45 -15.28
CA LEU A 41 -5.75 1.92 -14.59
C LEU A 41 -5.73 3.45 -14.53
N THR A 42 -6.63 4.12 -15.24
CA THR A 42 -6.83 5.58 -15.10
C THR A 42 -7.98 5.92 -14.17
N LEU A 43 -9.00 5.06 -14.10
CA LEU A 43 -10.20 5.21 -13.25
C LEU A 43 -10.91 6.57 -13.40
N GLY A 44 -10.74 7.24 -14.54
CA GLY A 44 -11.32 8.56 -14.81
C GLY A 44 -10.49 9.76 -14.33
N PHE A 45 -9.32 9.53 -13.71
CA PHE A 45 -8.38 10.60 -13.36
C PHE A 45 -7.59 11.09 -14.57
N SER A 46 -6.92 12.23 -14.43
CA SER A 46 -6.04 12.79 -15.46
C SER A 46 -4.71 12.02 -15.61
N THR A 47 -4.45 11.07 -14.73
CA THR A 47 -3.24 10.23 -14.66
C THR A 47 -3.64 8.77 -14.51
N ASP A 48 -2.75 7.85 -14.87
CA ASP A 48 -2.87 6.47 -14.42
C ASP A 48 -2.53 6.35 -12.92
N GLN A 49 -2.90 5.22 -12.31
CA GLN A 49 -2.71 4.98 -10.88
C GLN A 49 -1.23 4.71 -10.54
N LEU A 50 -0.37 4.32 -11.50
CA LEU A 50 1.07 4.21 -11.24
C LEU A 50 1.68 5.60 -11.12
N HIS A 51 1.35 6.54 -12.01
CA HIS A 51 1.80 7.93 -11.92
C HIS A 51 1.37 8.56 -10.59
N HIS A 52 0.11 8.36 -10.18
CA HIS A 52 -0.39 8.81 -8.89
C HIS A 52 0.47 8.26 -7.73
N ALA A 53 0.65 6.95 -7.65
CA ALA A 53 1.50 6.30 -6.65
C ALA A 53 2.94 6.85 -6.63
N LEU A 54 3.56 7.02 -7.80
CA LEU A 54 4.91 7.58 -7.92
C LEU A 54 4.96 9.04 -7.50
N GLN A 55 3.94 9.84 -7.83
CA GLN A 55 3.85 11.25 -7.43
C GLN A 55 3.74 11.36 -5.91
N THR A 56 2.85 10.61 -5.27
CA THR A 56 2.69 10.57 -3.81
C THR A 56 4.02 10.22 -3.12
N ALA A 57 4.68 9.14 -3.56
CA ALA A 57 5.95 8.71 -2.99
C ALA A 57 7.10 9.70 -3.26
N THR A 58 7.12 10.34 -4.43
CA THR A 58 8.11 11.36 -4.79
C THR A 58 7.94 12.61 -3.91
N MET A 59 6.70 13.03 -3.63
CA MET A 59 6.41 14.15 -2.73
C MET A 59 6.89 13.83 -1.31
N ALA A 60 6.54 12.66 -0.77
CA ALA A 60 7.01 12.20 0.55
C ALA A 60 8.55 12.16 0.64
N ARG A 61 9.21 11.58 -0.37
CA ARG A 61 10.67 11.51 -0.45
C ARG A 61 11.32 12.90 -0.47
N ARG A 62 10.76 13.84 -1.24
CA ARG A 62 11.26 15.23 -1.32
C ARG A 62 11.01 16.03 -0.04
N ALA A 63 9.97 15.69 0.71
CA ALA A 63 9.71 16.25 2.04
C ALA A 63 10.67 15.73 3.12
N GLY A 64 11.51 14.73 2.80
CA GLY A 64 12.41 14.11 3.77
C GLY A 64 11.69 13.19 4.76
N ALA A 65 10.53 12.64 4.36
CA ALA A 65 9.80 11.68 5.18
C ALA A 65 10.63 10.41 5.42
N GLU A 66 10.34 9.72 6.52
CA GLU A 66 10.98 8.43 6.84
C GLU A 66 10.67 7.36 5.79
N ASP A 67 11.58 6.39 5.64
CA ASP A 67 11.50 5.34 4.64
C ASP A 67 10.15 4.59 4.62
N GLU A 68 9.59 4.26 5.78
CA GLU A 68 8.30 3.56 5.89
C GLU A 68 7.16 4.45 5.36
N MET A 69 7.25 5.76 5.58
CA MET A 69 6.27 6.72 5.10
C MET A 69 6.33 6.89 3.57
N ILE A 70 7.55 6.94 3.02
CA ILE A 70 7.78 6.91 1.56
C ILE A 70 7.23 5.63 0.96
N LEU A 71 7.46 4.49 1.63
CA LEU A 71 6.95 3.20 1.18
C LEU A 71 5.44 3.21 1.12
N ILE A 72 4.74 3.49 2.22
CA ILE A 72 3.27 3.45 2.22
C ILE A 72 2.68 4.45 1.25
N SER A 73 3.36 5.58 1.01
CA SER A 73 2.97 6.53 -0.04
C SER A 73 3.00 5.92 -1.44
N LEU A 74 3.99 5.08 -1.74
CA LEU A 74 4.09 4.37 -3.01
C LEU A 74 2.99 3.32 -3.21
N ILE A 75 2.56 2.66 -2.13
CA ILE A 75 1.74 1.43 -2.24
C ILE A 75 0.32 1.57 -1.67
N HIS A 76 -0.08 2.72 -1.13
CA HIS A 76 -1.39 2.91 -0.48
C HIS A 76 -2.56 2.45 -1.36
N ASP A 77 -2.43 2.64 -2.67
CA ASP A 77 -3.45 2.37 -3.68
C ASP A 77 -3.30 1.03 -4.42
N ILE A 78 -2.27 0.24 -4.10
CA ILE A 78 -1.90 -0.98 -4.85
C ILE A 78 -3.02 -2.03 -4.87
N GLY A 79 -3.93 -2.00 -3.88
CA GLY A 79 -5.11 -2.86 -3.83
C GLY A 79 -6.07 -2.67 -5.01
N LYS A 80 -5.99 -1.55 -5.74
CA LYS A 80 -6.81 -1.27 -6.94
C LYS A 80 -6.56 -2.27 -8.07
N VAL A 81 -5.42 -2.96 -8.08
CA VAL A 81 -5.14 -4.08 -8.98
C VAL A 81 -6.17 -5.21 -8.80
N ILE A 82 -6.65 -5.41 -7.57
CA ILE A 82 -7.57 -6.49 -7.20
C ILE A 82 -9.01 -5.98 -7.14
N SER A 83 -9.25 -4.85 -6.47
CA SER A 83 -10.59 -4.32 -6.25
C SER A 83 -10.54 -2.85 -5.87
N VAL A 84 -11.23 -1.99 -6.64
CA VAL A 84 -11.31 -0.55 -6.36
C VAL A 84 -12.11 -0.23 -5.09
N PRO A 85 -13.29 -0.84 -4.81
CA PRO A 85 -14.11 -0.43 -3.65
C PRO A 85 -13.47 -0.58 -2.26
N ASN A 86 -12.53 -1.51 -2.09
CA ASN A 86 -11.88 -1.82 -0.80
C ASN A 86 -10.36 -1.89 -0.92
N HIS A 87 -9.78 -1.14 -1.87
CA HIS A 87 -8.35 -1.19 -2.18
C HIS A 87 -7.48 -0.86 -0.96
N GLY A 88 -7.84 0.12 -0.14
CA GLY A 88 -7.08 0.50 1.05
C GLY A 88 -6.98 -0.65 2.07
N GLN A 89 -8.09 -1.38 2.29
CA GLN A 89 -8.05 -2.55 3.18
C GLN A 89 -7.23 -3.70 2.58
N ILE A 90 -7.32 -3.95 1.27
CA ILE A 90 -6.51 -4.97 0.60
C ILE A 90 -5.02 -4.63 0.72
N ALA A 91 -4.65 -3.38 0.43
CA ALA A 91 -3.27 -2.91 0.53
C ALA A 91 -2.74 -3.07 1.96
N ALA A 92 -3.52 -2.66 2.97
CA ALA A 92 -3.12 -2.74 4.37
C ALA A 92 -2.90 -4.19 4.84
N GLU A 93 -3.83 -5.12 4.55
CA GLU A 93 -3.67 -6.53 4.97
C GLU A 93 -2.50 -7.21 4.26
N MET A 94 -2.23 -6.85 3.00
CA MET A 94 -1.10 -7.38 2.25
C MET A 94 0.25 -7.01 2.89
N ILE A 95 0.37 -5.80 3.43
CA ILE A 95 1.63 -5.30 3.97
C ILE A 95 1.78 -5.46 5.48
N LYS A 96 0.71 -5.82 6.18
CA LYS A 96 0.71 -5.97 7.64
C LYS A 96 1.92 -6.73 8.21
N PRO A 97 2.41 -7.81 7.58
CA PRO A 97 3.61 -8.51 8.08
C PRO A 97 4.92 -7.73 7.93
N TYR A 98 4.96 -6.60 7.23
CA TYR A 98 6.20 -5.94 6.79
C TYR A 98 6.39 -4.53 7.36
N VAL A 99 5.33 -3.95 7.93
CA VAL A 99 5.32 -2.55 8.38
C VAL A 99 4.85 -2.43 9.83
N SER A 100 5.01 -1.25 10.41
CA SER A 100 4.46 -0.91 11.72
C SER A 100 2.93 -0.90 11.74
N GLU A 101 2.34 -1.07 12.92
CA GLU A 101 0.89 -0.94 13.13
C GLU A 101 0.38 0.46 12.71
N ASP A 102 1.17 1.52 12.95
CA ASP A 102 0.84 2.88 12.49
C ASP A 102 0.69 2.92 10.95
N ALA A 103 1.67 2.38 10.22
CA ALA A 103 1.67 2.34 8.75
C ALA A 103 0.50 1.49 8.21
N TYR A 104 0.19 0.37 8.86
CA TYR A 104 -0.99 -0.44 8.56
C TYR A 104 -2.27 0.38 8.66
N HIS A 105 -2.46 1.13 9.75
CA HIS A 105 -3.65 1.94 9.96
C HIS A 105 -3.76 3.13 9.02
N VAL A 106 -2.64 3.79 8.71
CA VAL A 106 -2.59 4.87 7.71
C VAL A 106 -3.13 4.37 6.37
N ILE A 107 -2.58 3.28 5.81
CA ILE A 107 -3.08 2.75 4.53
C ILE A 107 -4.52 2.27 4.65
N ARG A 108 -4.86 1.54 5.72
CA ARG A 108 -6.20 0.97 5.87
C ARG A 108 -7.29 2.04 5.82
N THR A 109 -7.00 3.22 6.35
CA THR A 109 -7.98 4.30 6.56
C THR A 109 -7.78 5.49 5.63
N HIS A 110 -6.77 5.50 4.76
CA HIS A 110 -6.43 6.68 3.95
C HIS A 110 -7.63 7.26 3.18
N GLN A 111 -8.53 6.42 2.65
CA GLN A 111 -9.69 6.92 1.91
C GLN A 111 -10.71 7.66 2.81
N ASP A 112 -10.82 7.31 4.10
CA ASP A 112 -11.64 8.07 5.06
C ASP A 112 -11.04 9.45 5.35
N PHE A 113 -9.71 9.57 5.26
CA PHE A 113 -9.03 10.86 5.33
C PHE A 113 -9.22 11.63 4.02
N GLN A 114 -8.88 11.03 2.88
CA GLN A 114 -8.95 11.66 1.56
C GLN A 114 -10.36 12.14 1.22
N GLY A 115 -11.38 11.46 1.75
CA GLY A 115 -12.79 11.80 1.63
C GLY A 115 -13.14 13.24 2.02
N GLU A 116 -12.38 13.89 2.91
CA GLU A 116 -12.58 15.31 3.25
C GLU A 116 -12.58 16.21 2.00
N HIS A 117 -11.81 15.84 0.98
CA HIS A 117 -11.61 16.64 -0.24
C HIS A 117 -12.71 16.45 -1.30
N TYR A 118 -13.43 15.32 -1.32
CA TYR A 118 -14.35 15.00 -2.43
C TYR A 118 -15.68 14.30 -2.07
N TYR A 119 -15.87 13.81 -0.85
CA TYR A 119 -17.08 13.06 -0.48
C TYR A 119 -18.38 13.87 -0.57
N GLN A 120 -18.32 15.20 -0.52
CA GLN A 120 -19.45 16.09 -0.78
C GLN A 120 -20.08 15.86 -2.16
N TYR A 121 -19.28 15.50 -3.17
CA TYR A 121 -19.79 15.21 -4.52
C TYR A 121 -20.47 13.83 -4.61
N MET A 122 -20.30 12.99 -3.58
CA MET A 122 -20.90 11.66 -3.48
C MET A 122 -22.04 11.59 -2.44
N GLY A 123 -22.38 12.71 -1.80
CA GLY A 123 -23.35 12.75 -0.69
C GLY A 123 -22.90 11.97 0.56
N LYS A 124 -21.58 11.81 0.74
CA LYS A 124 -20.98 11.12 1.89
C LYS A 124 -20.44 12.12 2.93
N PRO A 125 -20.33 11.75 4.23
CA PRO A 125 -19.74 12.62 5.25
C PRO A 125 -18.26 12.89 4.96
N GLN A 126 -17.83 14.15 5.01
CA GLN A 126 -16.43 14.54 4.80
C GLN A 126 -15.54 14.32 6.03
N ASP A 127 -16.12 14.06 7.19
CA ASP A 127 -15.42 14.03 8.47
C ASP A 127 -15.21 12.62 9.04
N LEU A 128 -15.20 11.59 8.17
CA LEU A 128 -14.94 10.21 8.59
C LEU A 128 -13.60 10.06 9.31
N ARG A 129 -12.56 10.82 8.93
CA ARG A 129 -11.28 10.86 9.67
C ARG A 129 -11.44 11.15 11.17
N LYS A 130 -12.48 11.91 11.58
CA LYS A 130 -12.65 12.31 12.99
C LYS A 130 -12.90 11.14 13.93
N GLN A 131 -13.29 9.97 13.42
CA GLN A 131 -13.42 8.76 14.24
C GLN A 131 -12.08 8.27 14.81
N PHE A 132 -10.95 8.75 14.27
CA PHE A 132 -9.60 8.31 14.63
C PHE A 132 -8.77 9.37 15.39
N VAL A 133 -9.34 10.51 15.80
CA VAL A 133 -8.59 11.64 16.39
C VAL A 133 -7.78 11.30 17.64
N ASN A 134 -8.15 10.23 18.35
CA ASN A 134 -7.45 9.78 19.56
C ASN A 134 -6.42 8.68 19.28
N GLU A 135 -6.25 8.26 18.03
CA GLU A 135 -5.31 7.23 17.63
C GLU A 135 -3.89 7.79 17.50
N SER A 136 -2.87 7.02 17.91
CA SER A 136 -1.46 7.45 17.87
C SER A 136 -0.97 7.79 16.46
N TRP A 137 -1.53 7.12 15.45
CA TRP A 137 -1.16 7.26 14.04
C TRP A 137 -1.95 8.36 13.31
N TYR A 138 -2.91 9.02 13.96
CA TYR A 138 -3.79 10.02 13.32
C TYR A 138 -3.00 11.13 12.62
N ALA A 139 -2.00 11.69 13.29
CA ALA A 139 -1.19 12.79 12.74
C ALA A 139 -0.44 12.36 11.46
N LYS A 140 0.07 11.12 11.41
CA LYS A 140 0.72 10.56 10.22
C LYS A 140 -0.28 10.37 9.08
N ALA A 141 -1.50 9.92 9.38
CA ALA A 141 -2.56 9.77 8.37
C ALA A 141 -3.02 11.12 7.79
N VAL A 142 -3.09 12.17 8.63
CA VAL A 142 -3.35 13.54 8.16
C VAL A 142 -2.23 14.01 7.24
N GLU A 143 -0.97 13.94 7.69
CA GLU A 143 0.19 14.35 6.88
C GLU A 143 0.23 13.61 5.54
N PHE A 144 0.12 12.28 5.57
CA PHE A 144 0.04 11.43 4.39
C PHE A 144 -0.97 11.93 3.37
N THR A 145 -2.20 12.13 3.85
CA THR A 145 -3.36 12.35 3.01
C THR A 145 -3.35 13.75 2.44
N ASP A 146 -3.14 14.74 3.30
CA ASP A 146 -3.37 16.14 2.96
C ASP A 146 -2.18 16.74 2.20
N GLU A 147 -0.95 16.32 2.53
CA GLU A 147 0.26 16.83 1.87
C GLU A 147 0.59 16.08 0.57
N TRP A 148 0.29 14.78 0.49
CA TRP A 148 0.76 13.95 -0.63
C TRP A 148 -0.36 13.28 -1.42
N ASP A 149 -1.16 12.39 -0.81
CA ASP A 149 -2.14 11.56 -1.54
C ASP A 149 -3.12 12.41 -2.35
N GLN A 150 -3.89 13.29 -1.69
CA GLN A 150 -4.91 14.10 -2.37
C GLN A 150 -4.31 15.05 -3.42
N ALA A 151 -3.04 15.43 -3.29
CA ALA A 151 -2.34 16.36 -4.18
C ALA A 151 -1.71 15.67 -5.41
N ALA A 152 -1.69 14.33 -5.45
CA ALA A 152 -0.88 13.56 -6.39
C ALA A 152 -1.58 13.18 -7.72
N PHE A 153 -2.34 14.10 -8.31
CA PHE A 153 -3.10 13.84 -9.56
C PHE A 153 -2.67 14.74 -10.74
N ASP A 154 -1.45 15.30 -10.71
CA ASP A 154 -0.94 16.19 -11.76
C ASP A 154 -0.14 15.42 -12.83
N PRO A 155 -0.65 15.26 -14.07
CA PRO A 155 0.06 14.53 -15.14
C PRO A 155 1.37 15.19 -15.56
N LYS A 156 1.62 16.44 -15.19
CA LYS A 156 2.85 17.17 -15.52
C LYS A 156 3.88 17.13 -14.40
N TYR A 157 3.54 16.61 -13.23
CA TYR A 157 4.47 16.52 -12.12
C TYR A 157 5.61 15.57 -12.47
N LYS A 158 6.85 16.01 -12.23
CA LYS A 158 8.03 15.16 -12.43
C LYS A 158 8.15 14.18 -11.27
N VAL A 159 7.73 12.95 -11.53
CA VAL A 159 7.85 11.80 -10.61
C VAL A 159 9.21 11.13 -10.73
N ASP A 160 9.67 10.53 -9.65
CA ASP A 160 10.79 9.60 -9.68
C ASP A 160 10.36 8.29 -10.38
N SER A 161 11.29 7.55 -10.98
CA SER A 161 10.96 6.30 -11.67
C SER A 161 10.60 5.18 -10.68
N LEU A 162 9.81 4.20 -11.14
CA LEU A 162 9.47 3.02 -10.33
C LEU A 162 10.71 2.27 -9.85
N GLU A 163 11.71 2.12 -10.72
CA GLU A 163 12.99 1.45 -10.42
C GLU A 163 13.77 2.18 -9.30
N SER A 164 13.61 3.49 -9.17
CA SER A 164 14.25 4.25 -8.08
C SER A 164 13.72 3.89 -6.69
N PHE A 165 12.55 3.25 -6.61
CA PHE A 165 11.95 2.77 -5.36
C PHE A 165 12.25 1.28 -5.10
N GLU A 166 12.83 0.55 -6.07
CA GLU A 166 13.12 -0.87 -5.93
C GLU A 166 14.00 -1.19 -4.69
N PRO A 167 15.05 -0.42 -4.34
CA PRO A 167 15.82 -0.68 -3.12
C PRO A 167 14.97 -0.55 -1.84
N LEU A 168 14.01 0.38 -1.81
CA LEU A 168 13.12 0.58 -0.67
C LEU A 168 12.11 -0.56 -0.55
N VAL A 169 11.52 -0.99 -1.67
CA VAL A 169 10.63 -2.16 -1.73
C VAL A 169 11.36 -3.42 -1.28
N ASN A 170 12.58 -3.66 -1.80
CA ASN A 170 13.41 -4.78 -1.37
C ASN A 170 13.71 -4.74 0.13
N LYS A 171 14.02 -3.56 0.69
CA LYS A 171 14.30 -3.41 2.13
C LYS A 171 13.14 -3.88 3.02
N PHE A 172 11.91 -3.47 2.72
CA PHE A 172 10.76 -3.79 3.57
C PHE A 172 10.17 -5.17 3.31
N PHE A 173 10.17 -5.63 2.06
CA PHE A 173 9.55 -6.91 1.69
C PHE A 173 10.55 -8.08 1.63
N ALA A 174 11.82 -7.88 2.01
CA ALA A 174 12.84 -8.93 2.04
C ALA A 174 12.47 -10.10 2.96
N ALA A 175 11.81 -9.83 4.09
CA ALA A 175 11.29 -10.84 5.00
C ALA A 175 10.13 -10.26 5.81
N PRO A 176 9.09 -11.05 6.12
CA PRO A 176 8.06 -10.61 7.05
C PRO A 176 8.65 -10.49 8.47
N ASN A 177 8.16 -9.51 9.22
CA ASN A 177 8.23 -9.48 10.67
C ASN A 177 7.39 -10.66 11.16
N PHE A 178 8.05 -11.75 11.54
CA PHE A 178 7.36 -12.87 12.18
C PHE A 178 6.79 -12.36 13.51
N ILE A 179 5.45 -12.36 13.60
CA ILE A 179 4.70 -12.17 14.84
C ILE A 179 4.84 -13.43 15.70
#